data_AF-A0A3D6BB78-F1
#
_entry.id   AF-A0A3D6BB78-F1
#
_cell.length_a   1.000
_cell.length_b   1.000
_cell.length_c   1.000
_cell.angle_alpha   90.00
_cell.angle_beta   90.00
_cell.angle_gamma   90.00
#
_symmetry.space_group_name_H-M   'P 1'
#
loop_
_entity.id
_entity.type
_entity.pdbx_description
1 polymer ?
#
loop_
_entity_poly.entity_id
_entity_poly.type
_entity_poly.pdbx_seq_one_letter_code
_entity_poly.pdbx_strand_id
1 'polypeptide(L)'
;MKRIRFLSNRIILCLAVLFIVGCEDKNEKLSWLSSDKDSAYVQIERQLRGFDMAMKEVGYRYNELYFAGIDENWGYAQYHLEKIKTAIENGLERRPKRAASAKGFLEYSIPSLTKTIQENNKEKFIKDFETFRQSCIACHINEKVEFVKVVIPKTRLSPVEKVD
;
A
#
# COMPACT_ATOMS: atom_id res chain seq x y z
N MET A 1 11.29 -7.67 80.30
CA MET A 1 12.20 -7.39 79.14
C MET A 1 12.46 -8.66 78.35
N LYS A 2 12.46 -8.55 77.01
CA LYS A 2 12.94 -9.50 75.97
C LYS A 2 12.06 -10.72 75.61
N ARG A 3 11.02 -10.48 74.79
CA ARG A 3 10.44 -11.47 73.86
C ARG A 3 10.04 -10.81 72.53
N ILE A 4 11.00 -10.25 71.80
CA ILE A 4 10.80 -9.85 70.39
C ILE A 4 12.16 -9.99 69.71
N ARG A 5 12.46 -11.13 69.07
CA ARG A 5 13.60 -11.28 68.12
C ARG A 5 13.66 -12.68 67.49
N PHE A 6 12.55 -13.23 67.00
CA PHE A 6 12.64 -14.44 66.16
C PHE A 6 11.74 -14.46 64.93
N LEU A 7 10.80 -13.52 64.77
CA LEU A 7 9.97 -13.42 63.55
C LEU A 7 10.58 -12.58 62.41
N SER A 8 11.55 -11.71 62.70
CA SER A 8 12.05 -10.74 61.71
C SER A 8 12.95 -11.35 60.64
N ASN A 9 13.63 -12.49 60.90
CA ASN A 9 14.64 -13.02 59.99
C ASN A 9 14.08 -14.00 58.94
N ARG A 10 12.87 -14.55 59.14
CA ARG A 10 12.21 -15.42 58.15
C ARG A 10 11.38 -14.63 57.13
N ILE A 11 10.87 -13.46 57.50
CA ILE A 11 10.10 -12.59 56.59
C ILE A 11 11.04 -11.90 55.58
N ILE A 12 12.23 -11.49 56.01
CA ILE A 12 13.23 -10.87 55.12
C ILE A 12 13.76 -11.89 54.08
N LEU A 13 13.89 -13.17 54.45
CA LEU A 13 14.34 -14.22 53.53
C LEU A 13 13.28 -14.58 52.47
N CYS A 14 11.98 -14.49 52.80
CA CYS A 14 10.89 -14.71 51.83
C CYS A 14 10.70 -13.54 50.85
N LEU A 15 10.93 -12.29 51.27
CA LEU A 15 10.84 -11.12 50.41
C LEU A 15 11.97 -11.03 49.37
N ALA A 16 13.15 -11.61 49.67
CA ALA A 16 14.26 -11.65 48.72
C ALA A 16 14.05 -12.66 47.56
N VAL A 17 13.27 -13.72 47.77
CA VAL A 17 12.98 -14.73 46.74
C VAL A 17 11.93 -14.26 45.72
N LEU A 18 11.03 -13.36 46.13
CA LEU A 18 9.99 -12.79 45.26
C LEU A 18 10.51 -11.75 44.25
N PHE A 19 11.75 -11.26 44.39
CA PHE A 19 12.36 -10.33 43.43
C PHE A 19 13.15 -11.02 42.30
N ILE A 20 13.30 -12.35 42.33
CA ILE A 20 14.08 -13.10 41.32
C ILE A 20 13.16 -13.73 40.24
N VAL A 21 11.84 -13.56 40.34
CA VAL A 21 10.96 -13.75 39.17
C VAL A 21 11.07 -12.50 38.30
N GLY A 22 12.27 -12.31 37.74
CA GLY A 22 12.48 -11.35 36.66
C GLY A 22 11.55 -11.71 35.51
N CYS A 23 11.02 -10.68 34.84
CA CYS A 23 10.30 -10.82 33.58
C CYS A 23 11.05 -11.83 32.69
N GLU A 24 10.44 -13.00 32.49
CA GLU A 24 10.75 -13.80 31.32
C GLU A 24 10.24 -12.96 30.16
N ASP A 25 11.15 -12.24 29.52
CA ASP A 25 10.88 -11.53 28.28
C ASP A 25 10.55 -12.63 27.28
N LYS A 26 9.26 -13.01 27.22
CA LYS A 26 8.72 -13.95 26.24
C LYS A 26 8.80 -13.22 24.93
N ASN A 27 10.01 -13.20 24.37
CA ASN A 27 10.29 -12.86 23.01
C ASN A 27 9.65 -13.98 22.20
N GLU A 28 8.32 -13.89 22.07
CA GLU A 28 7.46 -14.87 21.43
C GLU A 28 7.82 -14.80 19.95
N LYS A 29 8.86 -15.55 19.58
CA LYS A 29 9.33 -15.66 18.21
C LYS A 29 8.11 -16.04 17.38
N LEU A 30 7.73 -15.17 16.45
CA LEU A 30 6.63 -15.39 15.53
C LEU A 30 6.82 -16.77 14.87
N SER A 31 5.92 -17.71 15.13
CA SER A 31 6.09 -19.13 14.79
C SER A 31 6.27 -19.38 13.29
N TRP A 32 5.85 -18.44 12.44
CA TRP A 32 5.97 -18.51 10.99
C TRP A 32 7.17 -17.74 10.43
N LEU A 33 7.83 -16.88 11.21
CA LEU A 33 8.97 -16.08 10.75
C LEU A 33 10.29 -16.75 11.17
N SER A 34 11.26 -16.79 10.25
CA SER A 34 12.58 -17.35 10.56
C SER A 34 13.24 -16.58 11.70
N SER A 35 13.94 -17.30 12.57
CA SER A 35 14.81 -16.70 13.57
C SER A 35 16.12 -16.16 13.00
N ASP A 36 16.54 -16.64 11.83
CA ASP A 36 17.61 -16.03 11.03
C ASP A 36 17.08 -14.77 10.33
N LYS A 37 17.81 -13.66 10.46
CA LYS A 37 17.40 -12.32 10.04
C LYS A 37 17.25 -12.20 8.53
N ASP A 38 18.20 -12.73 7.77
CA ASP A 38 18.18 -12.63 6.30
C ASP A 38 17.04 -13.47 5.73
N SER A 39 16.84 -14.68 6.27
CA SER A 39 15.69 -15.53 5.94
C SER A 39 14.36 -14.94 6.39
N ALA A 40 14.33 -14.14 7.47
CA ALA A 40 13.15 -13.42 7.90
C ALA A 40 12.79 -12.30 6.90
N TYR A 41 13.77 -11.56 6.39
CA TYR A 41 13.54 -10.53 5.38
C TYR A 41 13.01 -11.10 4.07
N VAL A 42 13.57 -12.22 3.59
CA VAL A 42 13.06 -12.90 2.39
C VAL A 42 11.61 -13.35 2.59
N GLN A 43 11.25 -13.85 3.77
CA GLN A 43 9.87 -14.21 4.08
C GLN A 43 8.93 -13.01 4.12
N ILE A 44 9.36 -11.90 4.73
CA ILE A 44 8.59 -10.66 4.74
C ILE A 44 8.40 -10.13 3.32
N GLU A 45 9.46 -10.09 2.51
CA GLU A 45 9.37 -9.66 1.10
C GLU A 45 8.36 -10.52 0.33
N ARG A 46 8.37 -11.84 0.54
CA ARG A 46 7.41 -12.75 -0.07
C ARG A 46 5.97 -12.43 0.33
N GLN A 47 5.70 -12.05 1.59
CA GLN A 47 4.37 -11.64 2.05
C GLN A 47 3.93 -10.29 1.44
N LEU A 48 4.87 -9.36 1.23
CA LEU A 48 4.60 -8.07 0.57
C LEU A 48 4.28 -8.22 -0.93
N ARG A 49 4.66 -9.36 -1.53
CA ARG A 49 4.46 -9.68 -2.96
C ARG A 49 5.15 -8.64 -3.88
N GLY A 50 4.94 -8.78 -5.18
CA GLY A 50 5.58 -7.93 -6.18
C GLY A 50 4.66 -6.85 -6.73
N PHE A 51 4.87 -6.54 -8.00
CA PHE A 51 4.13 -5.50 -8.74
C PHE A 51 2.62 -5.77 -8.82
N ASP A 52 2.19 -7.01 -8.63
CA ASP A 52 0.79 -7.42 -8.59
C ASP A 52 -0.02 -6.72 -7.48
N MET A 53 0.58 -6.49 -6.31
CA MET A 53 -0.08 -5.72 -5.25
C MET A 53 -0.20 -4.23 -5.59
N ALA A 54 0.78 -3.67 -6.31
CA ALA A 54 0.65 -2.32 -6.85
C ALA A 54 -0.50 -2.26 -7.86
N MET A 55 -0.61 -3.25 -8.76
CA MET A 55 -1.71 -3.32 -9.74
C MET A 55 -3.08 -3.52 -9.10
N LYS A 56 -3.16 -4.21 -7.96
CA LYS A 56 -4.41 -4.28 -7.17
C LYS A 56 -4.86 -2.90 -6.70
N GLU A 57 -3.95 -2.11 -6.14
CA GLU A 57 -4.27 -0.73 -5.74
C GLU A 57 -4.60 0.13 -6.96
N VAL A 58 -3.77 0.11 -8.00
CA VAL A 58 -3.99 0.87 -9.24
C VAL A 58 -5.36 0.55 -9.85
N GLY A 59 -5.80 -0.72 -9.84
CA GLY A 59 -7.13 -1.10 -10.33
C GLY A 59 -8.27 -0.42 -9.56
N TYR A 60 -8.20 -0.37 -8.23
CA TYR A 60 -9.16 0.37 -7.41
C TYR A 60 -9.10 1.87 -7.71
N ARG A 61 -7.90 2.47 -7.69
CA ARG A 61 -7.71 3.91 -7.93
C ARG A 61 -8.14 4.34 -9.32
N TYR A 62 -7.93 3.49 -10.33
CA TYR A 62 -8.36 3.74 -11.71
C TYR A 62 -9.89 3.83 -11.83
N ASN A 63 -10.62 2.96 -11.11
CA ASN A 63 -12.07 3.02 -11.05
C ASN A 63 -12.52 4.36 -10.44
N GLU A 64 -11.97 4.71 -9.29
CA GLU A 64 -12.33 5.92 -8.58
C GLU A 64 -11.92 7.20 -9.32
N LEU A 65 -10.77 7.20 -9.99
CA LEU A 65 -10.32 8.30 -10.83
C LEU A 65 -11.32 8.60 -11.96
N TYR A 66 -11.80 7.56 -12.65
CA TYR A 66 -12.79 7.72 -13.71
C TYR A 66 -14.04 8.42 -13.17
N PHE A 67 -14.63 7.85 -12.12
CA PHE A 67 -15.85 8.38 -11.54
C PHE A 67 -15.68 9.76 -10.93
N ALA A 68 -14.54 10.05 -10.30
CA ALA A 68 -14.23 11.39 -9.80
C ALA A 68 -14.24 12.45 -10.93
N GLY A 69 -13.75 12.11 -12.12
CA GLY A 69 -13.85 13.02 -13.27
C GLY A 69 -15.25 13.08 -13.89
N ILE A 70 -16.04 12.00 -13.82
CA ILE A 70 -17.46 12.02 -14.22
C ILE A 70 -18.29 12.91 -13.30
N ASP A 71 -18.01 12.88 -12.00
CA ASP A 71 -18.70 13.69 -10.98
C ASP A 71 -18.17 15.13 -10.93
N GLU A 72 -17.14 15.46 -11.71
CA GLU A 72 -16.46 16.77 -11.66
C GLU A 72 -15.96 17.07 -10.24
N ASN A 73 -15.50 16.02 -9.54
CA ASN A 73 -14.81 16.07 -8.27
C ASN A 73 -13.30 16.10 -8.51
N TRP A 74 -12.82 17.24 -8.99
CA TRP A 74 -11.45 17.41 -9.47
C TRP A 74 -10.39 17.17 -8.41
N GLY A 75 -10.67 17.54 -7.16
CA GLY A 75 -9.79 17.23 -6.03
C GLY A 75 -9.64 15.72 -5.79
N TYR A 76 -10.75 14.98 -5.88
CA TYR A 76 -10.72 13.52 -5.74
C TYR A 76 -10.08 12.82 -6.94
N ALA A 77 -10.28 13.36 -8.15
CA ALA A 77 -9.61 12.89 -9.36
C ALA A 77 -8.09 13.07 -9.25
N GLN A 78 -7.63 14.26 -8.87
CA GLN A 78 -6.21 14.55 -8.66
C GLN A 78 -5.60 13.60 -7.61
N TYR A 79 -6.30 13.41 -6.48
CA TYR A 79 -5.88 12.51 -5.42
C TYR A 79 -5.66 11.08 -5.93
N HIS A 80 -6.61 10.50 -6.67
CA HIS A 80 -6.46 9.13 -7.17
C HIS A 80 -5.41 8.99 -8.25
N LEU A 81 -5.25 9.98 -9.13
CA LEU A 81 -4.16 9.97 -10.11
C LEU A 81 -2.78 9.98 -9.42
N GLU A 82 -2.62 10.79 -8.37
CA GLU A 82 -1.40 10.80 -7.56
C GLU A 82 -1.17 9.47 -6.84
N LYS A 83 -2.23 8.84 -6.30
CA LYS A 83 -2.10 7.52 -5.68
C LYS A 83 -1.79 6.41 -6.68
N ILE A 84 -2.25 6.51 -7.93
CA ILE A 84 -1.80 5.61 -9.01
C ILE A 84 -0.30 5.78 -9.23
N LYS A 85 0.19 7.03 -9.33
CA LYS A 85 1.63 7.31 -9.47
C LYS A 85 2.44 6.67 -8.35
N THR A 86 2.06 6.93 -7.09
CA THR A 86 2.73 6.36 -5.91
C THR A 86 2.71 4.83 -5.90
N ALA A 87 1.57 4.21 -6.22
CA ALA A 87 1.47 2.75 -6.24
C ALA A 87 2.42 2.14 -7.28
N ILE A 88 2.56 2.76 -8.46
CA ILE A 88 3.49 2.32 -9.50
C ILE A 88 4.95 2.52 -9.05
N GLU A 89 5.31 3.66 -8.49
CA GLU A 89 6.66 3.94 -7.97
C GLU A 89 7.06 2.91 -6.91
N ASN A 90 6.21 2.67 -5.91
CA ASN A 90 6.43 1.64 -4.88
C ASN A 90 6.44 0.21 -5.46
N GLY A 91 5.73 -0.01 -6.57
CA GLY A 91 5.81 -1.26 -7.33
C GLY A 91 7.18 -1.45 -7.97
N LEU A 92 7.73 -0.39 -8.56
CA LEU A 92 9.03 -0.40 -9.22
C LEU A 92 10.19 -0.58 -8.24
N GLU A 93 10.10 -0.04 -7.01
CA GLU A 93 11.07 -0.33 -5.96
C GLU A 93 11.22 -1.84 -5.71
N ARG A 94 10.09 -2.56 -5.65
CA ARG A 94 10.08 -4.00 -5.43
C ARG A 94 10.38 -4.79 -6.71
N ARG A 95 10.11 -4.24 -7.90
CA ARG A 95 10.29 -4.92 -9.20
C ARG A 95 10.90 -3.97 -10.25
N PRO A 96 12.19 -3.60 -10.12
CA PRO A 96 12.81 -2.56 -10.95
C PRO A 96 12.92 -2.92 -12.44
N LYS A 97 12.90 -4.22 -12.77
CA LYS A 97 12.91 -4.70 -14.17
C LYS A 97 11.72 -4.20 -15.01
N ARG A 98 10.65 -3.71 -14.37
CA ARG A 98 9.45 -3.16 -15.05
C ARG A 98 9.55 -1.66 -15.37
N ALA A 99 10.66 -1.00 -15.02
CA ALA A 99 10.82 0.44 -15.19
C ALA A 99 10.67 0.89 -16.66
N ALA A 100 11.20 0.11 -17.60
CA ALA A 100 11.08 0.42 -19.03
C ALA A 100 9.60 0.47 -19.49
N SER A 101 8.79 -0.49 -19.05
CA SER A 101 7.35 -0.55 -19.37
C SER A 101 6.55 0.57 -18.73
N ALA A 102 6.94 1.00 -17.52
CA ALA A 102 6.26 2.07 -16.77
C ALA A 102 6.69 3.49 -17.20
N LYS A 103 7.83 3.65 -17.88
CA LYS A 103 8.43 4.95 -18.21
C LYS A 103 7.45 5.88 -18.92
N GLY A 104 6.83 5.42 -20.00
CA GLY A 104 5.91 6.24 -20.78
C GLY A 104 4.69 6.70 -19.97
N PHE A 105 4.22 5.84 -19.07
CA PHE A 105 3.10 6.15 -18.18
C PHE A 105 3.45 7.24 -17.16
N LEU A 106 4.62 7.12 -16.51
CA LEU A 106 5.07 8.05 -15.49
C LEU A 106 5.50 9.42 -16.06
N GLU A 107 6.22 9.42 -17.18
CA GLU A 107 6.80 10.64 -17.77
C GLU A 107 5.82 11.43 -18.64
N TYR A 108 4.81 10.77 -19.23
CA TYR A 108 3.89 11.42 -20.17
C TYR A 108 2.42 11.29 -19.76
N SER A 109 1.93 10.07 -19.51
CA SER A 109 0.49 9.84 -19.31
C SER A 109 -0.04 10.47 -18.03
N ILE A 110 0.67 10.33 -16.90
CA ILE A 110 0.28 10.98 -15.63
C ILE A 110 0.34 12.51 -15.76
N PRO A 111 1.46 13.15 -16.18
CA PRO A 111 1.49 14.60 -16.34
C PRO A 111 0.42 15.15 -17.29
N SER A 112 0.11 14.44 -18.38
CA SER A 112 -0.92 14.86 -19.33
C SER A 112 -2.32 14.82 -18.71
N LEU A 113 -2.65 13.76 -17.97
CA LEU A 113 -3.96 13.67 -17.32
C LEU A 113 -4.07 14.66 -16.15
N THR A 114 -2.97 14.91 -15.42
CA THR A 114 -2.91 15.95 -14.37
C THR A 114 -3.30 17.32 -14.93
N LYS A 115 -2.72 17.74 -16.06
CA LYS A 115 -3.09 19.01 -16.71
C LYS A 115 -4.58 19.06 -17.05
N THR A 116 -5.11 17.95 -17.56
CA THR A 116 -6.53 17.84 -17.92
C THR A 116 -7.46 17.95 -16.71
N ILE A 117 -7.09 17.33 -15.59
CA ILE A 117 -7.84 17.46 -14.34
C ILE A 117 -7.83 18.91 -13.86
N GLN A 118 -6.71 19.61 -13.96
CA GLN A 118 -6.58 21.03 -13.57
C GLN A 118 -7.42 21.98 -14.42
N GLU A 119 -7.74 21.60 -15.66
CA GLU A 119 -8.61 22.36 -16.55
C GLU A 119 -10.09 22.25 -16.18
N ASN A 120 -10.46 21.34 -15.26
CA ASN A 120 -11.84 21.12 -14.81
C ASN A 120 -12.85 20.92 -15.95
N ASN A 121 -12.41 20.33 -17.07
CA ASN A 121 -13.23 20.12 -18.24
C ASN A 121 -13.55 18.63 -18.40
N LYS A 122 -14.80 18.26 -18.10
CA LYS A 122 -15.30 16.87 -18.16
C LYS A 122 -15.19 16.24 -19.54
N GLU A 123 -15.54 16.97 -20.58
CA GLU A 123 -15.49 16.44 -21.96
C GLU A 123 -14.05 16.13 -22.38
N LYS A 124 -13.12 17.00 -22.01
CA LYS A 124 -11.69 16.79 -22.23
C LYS A 124 -11.16 15.66 -21.36
N PHE A 125 -11.56 15.60 -20.09
CA PHE A 125 -11.20 14.51 -19.19
C PHE A 125 -11.60 13.15 -19.76
N ILE A 126 -12.83 12.99 -20.26
CA ILE A 126 -13.29 11.71 -20.83
C ILE A 126 -12.40 11.27 -21.99
N LYS A 127 -12.01 12.20 -22.87
CA LYS A 127 -11.11 11.93 -24.01
C LYS A 127 -9.70 11.57 -23.54
N ASP A 128 -9.14 12.34 -22.62
CA ASP A 128 -7.76 12.11 -22.16
C ASP A 128 -7.64 10.93 -21.19
N PHE A 129 -8.72 10.56 -20.52
CA PHE A 129 -8.81 9.33 -19.74
C PHE A 129 -8.73 8.09 -20.63
N GLU A 130 -9.28 8.14 -21.85
CA GLU A 130 -9.10 7.07 -22.83
C GLU A 130 -7.63 6.94 -23.25
N THR A 131 -6.95 8.06 -23.53
CA THR A 131 -5.50 8.06 -23.81
C THR A 131 -4.69 7.51 -22.62
N PHE A 132 -5.07 7.87 -21.40
CA PHE A 132 -4.50 7.32 -20.17
C PHE A 132 -4.71 5.81 -20.06
N ARG A 133 -5.92 5.31 -20.36
CA ARG A 133 -6.23 3.87 -20.41
C ARG A 133 -5.36 3.13 -21.41
N GLN A 134 -5.13 3.69 -22.61
CA GLN A 134 -4.25 3.10 -23.61
C GLN A 134 -2.81 2.93 -23.08
N SER A 135 -2.36 3.84 -22.22
CA SER A 135 -1.04 3.74 -21.59
C SER A 135 -0.97 2.59 -20.57
N CYS A 136 -2.07 2.30 -19.85
CA CYS A 136 -2.17 1.10 -19.01
C CYS A 136 -2.04 -0.18 -19.85
N ILE A 137 -2.73 -0.23 -20.99
CA ILE A 137 -2.71 -1.37 -21.91
C ILE A 137 -1.32 -1.58 -22.50
N ALA A 138 -0.64 -0.52 -22.93
CA ALA A 138 0.71 -0.60 -23.47
C ALA A 138 1.70 -1.21 -22.46
N CYS A 139 1.61 -0.82 -21.18
CA CYS A 139 2.41 -1.44 -20.12
C CYS A 139 2.10 -2.94 -19.99
N HIS A 140 0.82 -3.34 -20.00
CA HIS A 140 0.43 -4.75 -19.89
C HIS A 140 0.93 -5.60 -21.07
N ILE A 141 0.93 -5.05 -22.29
CA ILE A 141 1.50 -5.71 -23.48
C ILE A 141 3.02 -5.89 -23.33
N ASN A 142 3.74 -4.85 -22.92
CA ASN A 142 5.19 -4.92 -22.69
C ASN A 142 5.56 -5.94 -21.61
N GLU A 143 4.68 -6.12 -20.64
CA GLU A 143 4.81 -7.09 -19.55
C GLU A 143 4.23 -8.47 -19.89
N LYS A 144 3.76 -8.69 -21.13
CA LYS A 144 3.19 -9.96 -21.64
C LYS A 144 2.01 -10.48 -20.82
N VAL A 145 1.18 -9.55 -20.36
CA VAL A 145 -0.05 -9.81 -19.59
C VAL A 145 -1.26 -9.14 -20.23
N GLU A 146 -1.31 -9.08 -21.56
CA GLU A 146 -2.38 -8.45 -22.35
C GLU A 146 -3.78 -9.04 -22.12
N PHE A 147 -3.86 -10.23 -21.51
CA PHE A 147 -5.12 -10.80 -21.03
C PHE A 147 -5.73 -10.00 -19.86
N VAL A 148 -4.93 -9.19 -19.14
CA VAL A 148 -5.39 -8.21 -18.14
C VAL A 148 -5.91 -6.97 -18.86
N LYS A 149 -7.09 -7.09 -19.45
CA LYS A 149 -7.73 -6.03 -20.23
C LYS A 149 -8.22 -4.90 -19.31
N VAL A 150 -7.76 -3.68 -19.57
CA VAL A 150 -8.26 -2.47 -18.89
C VAL A 150 -9.41 -1.89 -19.70
N VAL A 151 -10.58 -1.76 -19.08
CA VAL A 151 -11.80 -1.22 -19.69
C VAL A 151 -12.25 0.03 -18.95
N ILE A 152 -13.03 0.88 -19.62
CA ILE A 152 -13.69 1.99 -18.94
C ILE A 152 -14.64 1.43 -17.86
N PRO A 153 -14.54 1.92 -16.61
CA PRO A 153 -15.40 1.47 -15.52
C PRO A 153 -16.89 1.69 -15.84
N LYS A 154 -17.71 0.68 -15.56
CA LYS A 154 -19.18 0.76 -15.69
C LYS A 154 -19.91 0.92 -14.36
N THR A 155 -19.24 0.57 -13.28
CA THR A 155 -19.79 0.56 -11.92
C THR A 155 -18.75 1.10 -10.96
N ARG A 156 -19.17 2.02 -10.08
CA ARG A 156 -18.32 2.54 -9.00
C ARG A 156 -18.10 1.46 -7.96
N LEU A 157 -16.87 1.37 -7.44
CA LEU A 157 -16.55 0.43 -6.37
C LEU A 157 -16.73 1.05 -4.99
N SER A 158 -16.33 2.31 -4.80
CA SER A 158 -16.50 2.99 -3.53
C SER A 158 -17.90 3.61 -3.35
N PRO A 159 -18.30 3.90 -2.11
CA PRO A 159 -19.50 4.70 -1.81
C PRO A 159 -19.22 6.21 -1.84
N VAL A 160 -18.08 6.66 -2.40
CA VAL A 160 -17.69 8.08 -2.39
C VAL A 160 -18.20 8.75 -3.66
N GLU A 161 -19.06 9.73 -3.49
CA GLU A 161 -19.62 10.58 -4.55
C GLU A 161 -19.39 12.05 -4.18
N LYS A 162 -19.43 12.94 -5.19
CA LYS A 162 -19.46 14.37 -4.91
C LYS A 162 -20.77 14.71 -4.23
N VAL A 163 -20.70 15.29 -3.04
CA VAL A 163 -21.86 15.86 -2.35
C VAL A 163 -21.83 17.35 -2.62
N ASP A 164 -22.90 17.87 -3.21
CA ASP A 164 -23.08 19.29 -3.53
C ASP A 164 -23.10 20.19 -2.29
#